data_AF-A0A139NUK0-F1
#
_entry.id   AF-A0A139NUK0-F1
#
_cell.length_a   1.000
_cell.length_b   1.000
_cell.length_c   1.000
_cell.angle_alpha   90.00
_cell.angle_beta   90.00
_cell.angle_gamma   90.00
#
_symmetry.space_group_name_H-M   'P 1'
#
loop_
_entity.id
_entity.type
_entity.pdbx_description
1 polymer ?
#
loop_
_entity_poly.entity_id
_entity_poly.type
_entity_poly.pdbx_seq_one_letter_code
_entity_poly.pdbx_strand_id
1 'polypeptide(L)'
;MFENWNRINILISIISNFETYLSSVTRVAMEANPSLLFNYIYLSPEDSLSPEDSLSFEDFEKIDGVIFLKKGLFDKKGYKDLIDDIESKLTHGDWTNRTNTFYKLFPNAPAVFRNKIKELEDARKLRNNAAHSFGREISQARENRNFNKLSNYDSLSEERLIKYFKLFSDLSTEIDNYLLLNHIGSYEIVYYYHKNYVENNSLFEYDGETMIKLKRHLTSEQGTTTWGKEYLKGMIKYYHGVE
;
A
#
# COMPACT_ATOMS: atom_id res chain seq x y z
N MET A 1 -8.33 33.90 0.55
CA MET A 1 -6.93 33.47 0.78
C MET A 1 -6.87 32.28 1.74
N PHE A 2 -7.37 32.41 2.97
CA PHE A 2 -7.40 31.33 3.97
C PHE A 2 -8.13 30.07 3.50
N GLU A 3 -9.30 30.20 2.87
CA GLU A 3 -10.03 29.01 2.38
C GLU A 3 -9.28 28.25 1.29
N ASN A 4 -8.67 28.96 0.34
CA ASN A 4 -7.85 28.33 -0.70
C ASN A 4 -6.67 27.58 -0.09
N TRP A 5 -5.99 28.23 0.86
CA TRP A 5 -4.90 27.63 1.62
C TRP A 5 -5.36 26.35 2.35
N ASN A 6 -6.52 26.39 3.01
CA ASN A 6 -7.08 25.23 3.69
C ASN A 6 -7.42 24.10 2.71
N ARG A 7 -8.07 24.42 1.57
CA ARG A 7 -8.40 23.44 0.52
C ARG A 7 -7.15 22.74 -0.03
N ILE A 8 -6.07 23.50 -0.26
CA ILE A 8 -4.79 22.95 -0.70
C ILE A 8 -4.18 22.04 0.36
N ASN A 9 -4.17 22.42 1.63
CA ASN A 9 -3.66 21.56 2.71
C ASN A 9 -4.45 20.26 2.84
N ILE A 10 -5.78 20.33 2.72
CA ILE A 10 -6.62 19.14 2.70
C ILE A 10 -6.21 18.23 1.53
N LEU A 11 -6.00 18.78 0.32
CA LEU A 11 -5.53 17.99 -0.82
C LEU A 11 -4.17 17.32 -0.54
N ILE A 12 -3.23 18.05 0.05
CA ILE A 12 -1.92 17.49 0.43
C ILE A 12 -2.11 16.30 1.39
N SER A 13 -2.97 16.45 2.41
CA SER A 13 -3.27 15.38 3.35
C SER A 13 -3.93 14.17 2.68
N ILE A 14 -4.87 14.37 1.76
CA ILE A 14 -5.50 13.26 1.02
C ILE A 14 -4.45 12.47 0.24
N ILE A 15 -3.60 13.18 -0.52
CA ILE A 15 -2.56 12.55 -1.34
C ILE A 15 -1.57 11.79 -0.47
N SER A 16 -1.09 12.40 0.62
CA SER A 16 -0.17 11.75 1.54
C SER A 16 -0.79 10.53 2.22
N ASN A 17 -2.06 10.60 2.64
CA ASN A 17 -2.77 9.45 3.21
C ASN A 17 -2.92 8.33 2.18
N PHE A 18 -3.23 8.67 0.93
CA PHE A 18 -3.32 7.69 -0.15
C PHE A 18 -1.96 7.05 -0.45
N GLU A 19 -0.86 7.81 -0.43
CA GLU A 19 0.50 7.28 -0.60
C GLU A 19 0.84 6.28 0.51
N THR A 20 0.54 6.61 1.78
CA THR A 20 0.73 5.68 2.92
C THR A 20 -0.15 4.44 2.79
N TYR A 21 -1.43 4.61 2.45
CA TYR A 21 -2.35 3.50 2.21
C TYR A 21 -1.83 2.57 1.10
N LEU A 22 -1.44 3.14 -0.04
CA LEU A 22 -0.97 2.37 -1.19
C LEU A 22 0.29 1.57 -0.86
N SER A 23 1.27 2.16 -0.16
CA SER A 23 2.46 1.45 0.32
C SER A 23 2.10 0.32 1.28
N SER A 24 1.22 0.59 2.25
CA SER A 24 0.81 -0.42 3.24
C SER A 24 0.10 -1.62 2.59
N VAL A 25 -0.91 -1.37 1.75
CA VAL A 25 -1.71 -2.45 1.18
C VAL A 25 -0.92 -3.29 0.16
N THR A 26 -0.02 -2.67 -0.61
CA THR A 26 0.82 -3.41 -1.56
C THR A 26 1.90 -4.21 -0.84
N ARG A 27 2.45 -3.69 0.27
CA ARG A 27 3.34 -4.46 1.14
C ARG A 27 2.67 -5.72 1.65
N VAL A 28 1.48 -5.58 2.24
CA VAL A 28 0.71 -6.73 2.75
C VAL A 28 0.42 -7.73 1.62
N ALA A 29 0.10 -7.25 0.41
CA ALA A 29 -0.08 -8.13 -0.74
C ALA A 29 1.20 -8.89 -1.13
N MET A 30 2.37 -8.22 -1.17
CA MET A 30 3.66 -8.84 -1.47
C MET A 30 4.09 -9.84 -0.39
N GLU A 31 3.82 -9.54 0.88
CA GLU A 31 4.12 -10.45 1.99
C GLU A 31 3.16 -11.66 2.00
N ALA A 32 1.87 -11.46 1.69
CA ALA A 32 0.89 -12.54 1.60
C ALA A 32 1.15 -13.47 0.41
N ASN A 33 1.62 -12.91 -0.71
CA ASN A 33 1.91 -13.62 -1.94
C ASN A 33 3.30 -13.22 -2.50
N PRO A 34 4.39 -13.83 -2.01
CA PRO A 34 5.74 -13.54 -2.48
C PRO A 34 5.97 -13.78 -3.97
N SER A 35 5.10 -14.52 -4.67
CA SER A 35 5.17 -14.68 -6.14
C SER A 35 5.10 -13.35 -6.88
N LEU A 36 4.49 -12.33 -6.28
CA LEU A 36 4.44 -10.97 -6.83
C LEU A 36 5.83 -10.34 -6.98
N LEU A 37 6.79 -10.69 -6.11
CA LEU A 37 8.16 -10.20 -6.20
C LEU A 37 8.90 -10.81 -7.39
N PHE A 38 8.67 -12.10 -7.68
CA PHE A 38 9.21 -12.74 -8.86
C PHE A 38 8.62 -12.14 -10.14
N ASN A 39 7.32 -11.89 -10.18
CA ASN A 39 6.68 -11.17 -11.27
C ASN A 39 7.34 -9.81 -11.53
N TYR A 40 7.60 -9.03 -10.47
CA TYR A 40 8.25 -7.72 -10.62
C TYR A 40 9.67 -7.81 -11.21
N ILE A 41 10.46 -8.83 -10.82
CA ILE A 41 11.81 -9.05 -11.31
C ILE A 41 11.79 -9.54 -12.78
N TYR A 42 11.00 -10.58 -13.07
CA TYR A 42 11.05 -11.29 -14.35
C TYR A 42 10.15 -10.70 -15.44
N LEU A 43 9.09 -9.97 -15.08
CA LEU A 43 8.23 -9.25 -16.05
C LEU A 43 8.74 -7.82 -16.32
N SER A 44 9.92 -7.46 -15.82
CA SER A 44 10.57 -6.19 -16.17
C SER A 44 11.31 -6.33 -17.51
N PRO A 45 10.87 -5.63 -18.58
CA PRO A 45 11.35 -5.86 -19.94
C PRO A 45 12.62 -5.08 -20.25
N GLU A 46 13.63 -5.15 -19.37
CA GLU A 46 14.94 -4.53 -19.67
C GLU A 46 15.96 -5.56 -20.19
N ASP A 47 15.79 -6.84 -19.89
CA ASP A 47 16.63 -7.89 -20.44
C ASP A 47 15.85 -8.74 -21.45
N SER A 48 16.27 -8.58 -22.70
CA SER A 48 15.99 -9.41 -23.85
C SER A 48 15.91 -10.91 -23.51
N LEU A 49 14.71 -11.43 -23.35
CA LEU A 49 14.42 -12.84 -23.55
C LEU A 49 13.63 -12.98 -24.84
N SER A 50 13.92 -14.05 -25.58
CA SER A 50 13.19 -14.37 -26.79
C SER A 50 11.69 -14.49 -26.45
N PRO A 51 10.76 -14.24 -27.40
CA PRO A 51 9.32 -14.41 -27.17
C PRO A 51 8.94 -15.81 -26.66
N GLU A 52 9.84 -16.78 -26.81
CA GLU A 52 9.70 -18.19 -26.46
C GLU A 52 10.08 -18.47 -24.99
N ASP A 53 10.88 -17.59 -24.36
CA ASP A 53 11.33 -17.68 -22.96
C ASP A 53 10.61 -16.67 -22.05
N SER A 54 9.52 -16.06 -22.55
CA SER A 54 8.75 -15.04 -21.83
C SER A 54 7.93 -15.71 -20.73
N LEU A 55 8.41 -15.65 -19.48
CA LEU A 55 7.67 -16.09 -18.31
C LEU A 55 6.35 -15.29 -18.21
N SER A 56 5.25 -16.01 -18.04
CA SER A 56 3.93 -15.47 -17.78
C SER A 56 3.66 -15.41 -16.28
N PHE A 57 2.73 -14.56 -15.87
CA PHE A 57 2.27 -14.49 -14.48
C PHE A 57 1.76 -15.84 -13.95
N GLU A 58 1.23 -16.69 -14.83
CA GLU A 58 0.67 -18.00 -14.51
C GLU A 58 1.76 -19.05 -14.23
N ASP A 59 3.00 -18.80 -14.64
CA ASP A 59 4.13 -19.69 -14.40
C ASP A 59 4.63 -19.65 -12.95
N PHE A 60 4.31 -18.57 -12.22
CA PHE A 60 4.58 -18.48 -10.80
C PHE A 60 3.36 -18.96 -10.01
N GLU A 61 3.40 -20.22 -9.55
CA GLU A 61 2.42 -20.73 -8.59
C GLU A 61 2.34 -19.78 -7.37
N LYS A 62 1.14 -19.58 -6.81
CA LYS A 62 0.94 -18.70 -5.66
C LYS A 62 1.75 -19.24 -4.48
N ILE A 63 2.85 -18.58 -4.14
CA ILE A 63 3.67 -18.91 -2.99
C ILE A 63 2.95 -18.38 -1.76
N ASP A 64 2.82 -19.24 -0.75
CA ASP A 64 2.20 -18.87 0.51
C ASP A 64 3.18 -18.05 1.37
N GLY A 65 2.82 -16.79 1.62
CA GLY A 65 3.58 -15.86 2.43
C GLY A 65 3.88 -16.35 3.86
N VAL A 66 3.05 -17.24 4.40
CA VAL A 66 3.24 -17.80 5.75
C VAL A 66 4.57 -18.57 5.86
N ILE A 67 5.02 -19.22 4.78
CA ILE A 67 6.31 -19.91 4.74
C ILE A 67 7.46 -18.92 4.94
N PHE A 68 7.39 -17.78 4.26
CA PHE A 68 8.41 -16.73 4.33
C PHE A 68 8.41 -16.04 5.68
N LEU A 69 7.23 -15.79 6.22
CA LEU A 69 7.02 -15.24 7.56
C LEU A 69 7.67 -16.14 8.62
N LYS A 70 7.33 -17.44 8.64
CA LYS A 70 7.89 -18.41 9.59
C LYS A 70 9.42 -18.50 9.55
N LYS A 71 10.01 -18.39 8.36
CA LYS A 71 11.46 -18.45 8.14
C LYS A 71 12.16 -17.10 8.36
N GLY A 72 11.41 -16.03 8.68
CA GLY A 72 11.96 -14.67 8.84
C GLY A 72 12.63 -14.17 7.56
N LEU A 73 12.11 -14.54 6.39
CA LEU A 73 12.71 -14.20 5.10
C LEU A 73 12.50 -12.73 4.73
N PHE A 74 11.35 -12.14 5.10
CA PHE A 74 11.05 -10.73 4.83
C PHE A 74 12.03 -9.76 5.52
N ASP A 75 12.62 -10.16 6.64
CA ASP A 75 13.62 -9.37 7.37
C ASP A 75 15.04 -9.51 6.78
N LYS A 76 15.25 -10.43 5.84
CA LYS A 76 16.55 -10.58 5.15
C LYS A 76 16.74 -9.41 4.19
N LYS A 77 17.94 -8.84 4.21
CA LYS A 77 18.32 -7.65 3.44
C LYS A 77 17.84 -7.68 1.98
N GLY A 78 18.01 -8.80 1.26
CA GLY A 78 17.59 -8.90 -0.14
C GLY A 78 16.08 -8.70 -0.37
N TYR A 79 15.23 -9.31 0.46
CA TYR A 79 13.77 -9.15 0.35
C TYR A 79 13.33 -7.77 0.83
N LYS A 80 13.89 -7.32 1.95
CA LYS A 80 13.58 -6.02 2.53
C LYS A 80 13.91 -4.88 1.55
N ASP A 81 15.14 -4.86 1.02
CA ASP A 81 15.59 -3.82 0.09
C ASP A 81 14.74 -3.81 -1.19
N LEU A 82 14.31 -4.98 -1.69
CA LEU A 82 13.44 -5.10 -2.86
C LEU A 82 12.03 -4.54 -2.59
N ILE A 83 11.42 -4.92 -1.46
CA ILE A 83 10.10 -4.40 -1.06
C ILE A 83 10.17 -2.88 -0.87
N ASP A 84 11.20 -2.38 -0.19
CA ASP A 84 11.39 -0.95 0.05
C ASP A 84 11.59 -0.16 -1.28
N ASP A 85 12.32 -0.72 -2.26
CA ASP A 85 12.45 -0.13 -3.61
C ASP A 85 11.10 -0.06 -4.34
N ILE A 86 10.33 -1.15 -4.30
CA ILE A 86 9.01 -1.22 -4.93
C ILE A 86 8.04 -0.21 -4.30
N GLU A 87 7.97 -0.15 -2.98
CA GLU A 87 7.13 0.80 -2.24
C GLU A 87 7.48 2.26 -2.59
N SER A 88 8.78 2.56 -2.67
CA SER A 88 9.28 3.87 -3.10
C SER A 88 8.80 4.20 -4.52
N LYS A 89 8.93 3.27 -5.47
CA LYS A 89 8.47 3.46 -6.87
C LYS A 89 6.96 3.59 -7.03
N LEU A 90 6.17 3.03 -6.11
CA LEU A 90 4.71 3.17 -6.10
C LEU A 90 4.23 4.50 -5.50
N THR A 91 5.01 5.09 -4.60
CA THR A 91 4.62 6.29 -3.84
C THR A 91 5.36 7.55 -4.23
N HIS A 92 6.42 7.44 -5.05
CA HIS A 92 7.23 8.57 -5.50
C HIS A 92 7.28 8.67 -7.03
N GLY A 93 7.78 9.79 -7.54
CA GLY A 93 7.81 10.05 -9.00
C GLY A 93 6.45 10.42 -9.59
N ASP A 94 6.38 10.39 -10.93
CA ASP A 94 5.16 10.63 -11.70
C ASP A 94 4.22 9.42 -11.73
N TRP A 95 2.95 9.67 -12.04
CA TRP A 95 1.94 8.62 -12.04
C TRP A 95 2.10 7.59 -13.15
N THR A 96 2.84 7.89 -14.22
CA THR A 96 3.13 6.91 -15.27
C THR A 96 4.05 5.81 -14.73
N ASN A 97 5.11 6.19 -14.03
CA ASN A 97 6.04 5.27 -13.40
C ASN A 97 5.38 4.46 -12.29
N ARG A 98 4.57 5.11 -11.43
CA ARG A 98 3.80 4.41 -10.38
C ARG A 98 2.82 3.40 -10.98
N THR A 99 2.09 3.79 -12.03
CA THR A 99 1.16 2.93 -12.78
C THR A 99 1.92 1.73 -13.33
N ASN A 100 3.03 1.94 -14.04
CA ASN A 100 3.82 0.86 -14.61
C ASN A 100 4.31 -0.13 -13.53
N THR A 101 4.85 0.37 -12.43
CA THR A 101 5.26 -0.46 -11.27
C THR A 101 4.10 -1.27 -10.72
N PHE A 102 2.92 -0.65 -10.56
CA PHE A 102 1.73 -1.34 -10.04
C PHE A 102 1.27 -2.48 -10.96
N TYR A 103 1.17 -2.27 -12.28
CA TYR A 103 0.76 -3.33 -13.20
C TYR A 103 1.86 -4.35 -13.49
N LYS A 104 3.13 -4.07 -13.17
CA LYS A 104 4.18 -5.09 -13.14
C LYS A 104 3.97 -6.08 -12.00
N LEU A 105 3.62 -5.58 -10.81
CA LEU A 105 3.28 -6.42 -9.65
C LEU A 105 1.94 -7.15 -9.87
N PHE A 106 0.97 -6.43 -10.43
CA PHE A 106 -0.40 -6.91 -10.58
C PHE A 106 -0.86 -6.84 -12.05
N PRO A 107 -0.37 -7.72 -12.94
CA PRO A 107 -0.70 -7.70 -14.37
C PRO A 107 -2.21 -7.77 -14.64
N ASN A 108 -2.93 -8.53 -13.81
CA ASN A 108 -4.37 -8.77 -13.93
C ASN A 108 -5.23 -7.75 -13.17
N ALA A 109 -4.64 -6.68 -12.62
CA ALA A 109 -5.40 -5.64 -11.93
C ALA A 109 -6.32 -4.88 -12.92
N PRO A 110 -7.50 -4.43 -12.47
CA PRO A 110 -8.33 -3.54 -13.26
C PRO A 110 -7.58 -2.25 -13.60
N ALA A 111 -7.91 -1.61 -14.72
CA ALA A 111 -7.20 -0.45 -15.27
C ALA A 111 -7.42 0.87 -14.50
N VAL A 112 -7.56 0.82 -13.18
CA VAL A 112 -7.96 1.90 -12.25
C VAL A 112 -7.09 3.14 -12.40
N PHE A 113 -5.76 2.97 -12.34
CA PHE A 113 -4.80 4.06 -12.52
C PHE A 113 -4.68 4.52 -13.97
N ARG A 114 -4.69 3.59 -14.94
CA ARG A 114 -4.56 3.93 -16.37
C ARG A 114 -5.70 4.83 -16.83
N ASN A 115 -6.92 4.56 -16.37
CA ASN A 115 -8.11 5.35 -16.67
C ASN A 115 -8.08 6.75 -16.02
N LYS A 116 -7.25 6.94 -14.99
CA LYS A 116 -7.23 8.13 -14.12
C LYS A 116 -5.90 8.87 -14.10
N ILE A 117 -4.96 8.48 -14.96
CA ILE A 117 -3.57 8.96 -14.95
C ILE A 117 -3.45 10.48 -15.06
N LYS A 118 -4.29 11.11 -15.88
CA LYS A 118 -4.31 12.58 -16.04
C LYS A 118 -4.73 13.28 -14.75
N GLU A 119 -5.82 12.82 -14.14
CA GLU A 119 -6.39 13.41 -12.92
C GLU A 119 -5.41 13.26 -11.74
N LEU A 120 -4.73 12.11 -11.67
CA LEU A 120 -3.71 11.82 -10.68
C LEU A 120 -2.46 12.68 -10.85
N GLU A 121 -2.02 12.88 -12.10
CA GLU A 121 -0.87 13.74 -12.41
C GLU A 121 -1.18 15.23 -12.14
N ASP A 122 -2.41 15.68 -12.41
CA ASP A 122 -2.87 17.02 -12.08
C ASP A 122 -2.90 17.24 -10.55
N ALA A 123 -3.38 16.25 -9.79
CA ALA A 123 -3.36 16.27 -8.32
C ALA A 123 -1.91 16.35 -7.78
N ARG A 124 -1.01 15.54 -8.35
CA ARG A 124 0.42 15.52 -7.97
C ARG A 124 1.11 16.85 -8.24
N LYS A 125 0.90 17.44 -9.43
CA LYS A 125 1.45 18.76 -9.79
C LYS A 125 0.94 19.84 -8.87
N LEU A 126 -0.36 19.85 -8.56
CA LEU A 126 -0.95 20.83 -7.66
C LEU A 126 -0.36 20.72 -6.23
N ARG A 127 -0.17 19.50 -5.73
CA ARG A 127 0.49 19.23 -4.43
C ARG A 127 1.94 19.72 -4.41
N ASN A 128 2.71 19.42 -5.45
CA ASN A 128 4.11 19.83 -5.53
C ASN A 128 4.25 21.35 -5.65
N ASN A 129 3.42 21.99 -6.48
CA ASN A 129 3.38 23.45 -6.60
C ASN A 129 3.03 24.11 -5.27
N ALA A 130 2.04 23.57 -4.55
CA ALA A 130 1.66 24.04 -3.23
C ALA A 130 2.81 23.91 -2.23
N ALA A 131 3.44 22.73 -2.12
CA ALA A 131 4.56 22.50 -1.22
C ALA A 131 5.74 23.44 -1.48
N HIS A 132 6.09 23.65 -2.76
CA HIS A 132 7.15 24.59 -3.14
C HIS A 132 6.78 26.05 -2.89
N SER A 133 5.52 26.44 -3.13
CA SER A 133 5.04 27.80 -2.87
C SER A 133 5.01 28.11 -1.38
N PHE A 134 4.57 27.17 -0.52
CA PHE A 134 4.65 27.32 0.93
C PHE A 134 6.10 27.45 1.42
N GLY A 135 7.02 26.63 0.89
CA GLY A 135 8.44 26.73 1.22
C GLY A 135 9.05 28.09 0.84
N ARG A 136 8.71 28.61 -0.35
CA ARG A 136 9.15 29.94 -0.80
C ARG A 136 8.54 31.06 0.02
N GLU A 137 7.28 30.94 0.43
CA GLU A 137 6.60 31.95 1.24
C GLU A 137 7.17 32.08 2.63
N ILE A 138 7.53 30.98 3.28
CA ILE A 138 8.17 31.05 4.60
C ILE A 138 9.49 31.81 4.52
N SER A 139 10.30 31.55 3.49
CA SER A 139 11.56 32.24 3.28
C SER A 139 11.35 33.71 2.88
N GLN A 140 10.46 33.99 1.93
CA GLN A 140 10.19 35.35 1.46
C GLN A 140 9.47 36.21 2.50
N ALA A 141 8.58 35.66 3.33
CA ALA A 141 7.93 36.40 4.42
C ALA A 141 8.93 36.73 5.55
N ARG A 142 9.96 35.90 5.75
CA ARG A 142 11.07 36.19 6.68
C ARG A 142 11.97 37.32 6.17
N GLU A 143 12.24 37.35 4.86
CA GLU A 143 13.15 38.32 4.23
C GLU A 143 12.45 39.64 3.87
N ASN A 144 11.21 39.58 3.38
CA ASN A 144 10.42 40.71 2.93
C ASN A 144 9.21 40.89 3.84
N ARG A 145 9.33 41.78 4.82
CA ARG A 145 8.22 42.29 5.66
C ARG A 145 7.28 43.22 4.88
N ASN A 146 7.00 42.91 3.62
CA ASN A 146 6.29 43.77 2.69
C ASN A 146 4.94 43.14 2.35
N PHE A 147 3.85 43.84 2.67
CA PHE A 147 2.48 43.33 2.58
C PHE A 147 1.98 43.08 1.14
N ASN A 148 2.72 43.56 0.12
CA ASN A 148 2.22 43.68 -1.25
C ASN A 148 2.82 42.72 -2.29
N LYS A 149 3.48 41.63 -1.88
CA LYS A 149 3.92 40.57 -2.81
C LYS A 149 3.41 39.21 -2.35
N LEU A 150 2.12 38.99 -2.56
CA LEU A 150 1.55 37.64 -2.47
C LEU A 150 1.66 37.00 -3.85
N SER A 151 2.44 35.93 -3.93
CA SER A 151 2.64 35.11 -5.12
C SER A 151 1.31 34.67 -5.74
N ASN A 152 1.26 34.53 -7.08
CA ASN A 152 0.13 33.91 -7.76
C ASN A 152 -0.06 32.49 -7.22
N TYR A 153 -1.09 32.29 -6.38
CA TYR A 153 -1.45 30.99 -5.87
C TYR A 153 -2.13 30.17 -6.95
N ASP A 154 -1.76 28.89 -7.06
CA ASP A 154 -2.67 27.92 -7.64
C ASP A 154 -3.96 27.95 -6.81
N SER A 155 -5.10 28.10 -7.48
CA SER A 155 -6.41 28.11 -6.82
C SER A 155 -7.07 26.74 -6.95
N LEU A 156 -7.57 26.24 -5.82
CA LEU A 156 -8.35 25.03 -5.74
C LEU A 156 -9.77 25.38 -5.31
N SER A 157 -10.72 25.18 -6.22
CA SER A 157 -12.14 25.31 -5.91
C SER A 157 -12.63 24.16 -5.04
N GLU A 158 -13.73 24.37 -4.34
CA GLU A 158 -14.36 23.35 -3.53
C GLU A 158 -14.81 22.14 -4.35
N GLU A 159 -15.41 22.37 -5.51
CA GLU A 159 -15.88 21.30 -6.40
C GLU A 159 -14.70 20.45 -6.90
N ARG A 160 -13.55 21.06 -7.17
CA ARG A 160 -12.34 20.33 -7.54
C ARG A 160 -11.77 19.54 -6.36
N LEU A 161 -11.80 20.09 -5.14
CA LEU A 161 -11.39 19.35 -3.95
C LEU A 161 -12.27 18.11 -3.70
N ILE A 162 -13.59 18.26 -3.81
CA ILE A 162 -14.54 17.15 -3.69
C ILE A 162 -14.27 16.08 -4.76
N LYS A 163 -13.95 16.48 -6.00
CA LYS A 163 -13.55 15.54 -7.06
C LYS A 163 -12.29 14.76 -6.71
N TYR A 164 -11.29 15.38 -6.09
CA TYR A 164 -10.09 14.66 -5.65
C TYR A 164 -10.37 13.71 -4.48
N PHE A 165 -11.19 14.12 -3.50
CA PHE A 165 -11.66 13.19 -2.46
C PHE A 165 -12.32 11.96 -3.05
N LYS A 166 -13.25 12.16 -3.98
CA LYS A 166 -13.94 11.06 -4.67
C LYS A 166 -12.95 10.19 -5.44
N LEU A 167 -12.02 10.79 -6.19
CA LEU A 167 -11.00 10.07 -6.95
C LEU A 167 -10.19 9.11 -6.06
N PHE A 168 -9.61 9.61 -4.96
CA PHE A 168 -8.78 8.78 -4.09
C PHE A 168 -9.61 7.75 -3.30
N SER A 169 -10.84 8.08 -2.90
CA SER A 169 -11.75 7.13 -2.26
C SER A 169 -12.15 5.98 -3.18
N ASP A 170 -12.51 6.30 -4.43
CA ASP A 170 -12.89 5.30 -5.44
C ASP A 170 -11.68 4.40 -5.76
N LEU A 171 -10.48 4.99 -5.92
CA LEU A 171 -9.24 4.23 -6.14
C LEU A 171 -8.92 3.28 -4.98
N SER A 172 -8.96 3.76 -3.73
CA SER A 172 -8.72 2.89 -2.57
C SER A 172 -9.71 1.73 -2.51
N THR A 173 -10.99 1.99 -2.78
CA THR A 173 -12.02 0.94 -2.78
C THR A 173 -11.75 -0.11 -3.86
N GLU A 174 -11.37 0.30 -5.06
CA GLU A 174 -11.07 -0.63 -6.16
C GLU A 174 -9.79 -1.44 -5.90
N ILE A 175 -8.77 -0.81 -5.32
CA ILE A 175 -7.52 -1.47 -4.93
C ILE A 175 -7.79 -2.50 -3.83
N ASP A 176 -8.54 -2.14 -2.78
CA ASP A 176 -8.89 -3.08 -1.70
C ASP A 176 -9.67 -4.27 -2.24
N ASN A 177 -10.70 -4.03 -3.05
CA ASN A 177 -11.50 -5.12 -3.64
C ASN A 177 -10.62 -6.09 -4.44
N TYR A 178 -9.68 -5.57 -5.23
CA TYR A 178 -8.80 -6.42 -6.02
C TYR A 178 -7.73 -7.13 -5.16
N LEU A 179 -7.00 -6.41 -4.31
CA LEU A 179 -5.89 -6.97 -3.55
C LEU A 179 -6.36 -7.91 -2.44
N LEU A 180 -7.45 -7.56 -1.74
CA LEU A 180 -8.00 -8.39 -0.67
C LEU A 180 -8.46 -9.75 -1.19
N LEU A 181 -9.19 -9.77 -2.31
CA LEU A 181 -9.75 -11.00 -2.86
C LEU A 181 -8.71 -11.88 -3.54
N ASN A 182 -7.75 -11.30 -4.26
CA ASN A 182 -6.82 -12.07 -5.10
C ASN A 182 -5.49 -12.41 -4.38
N HIS A 183 -5.01 -11.52 -3.50
CA HIS A 183 -3.63 -11.60 -2.99
C HIS A 183 -3.58 -11.74 -1.47
N ILE A 184 -4.25 -10.87 -0.70
CA ILE A 184 -4.09 -10.75 0.75
C ILE A 184 -4.89 -11.79 1.53
N GLY A 185 -6.19 -11.92 1.24
CA GLY A 185 -7.09 -12.79 2.00
C GLY A 185 -7.07 -12.49 3.50
N SER A 186 -6.72 -13.49 4.31
CA SER A 186 -6.65 -13.40 5.78
C SER A 186 -5.22 -13.30 6.32
N TYR A 187 -4.27 -12.86 5.49
CA TYR A 187 -2.85 -12.87 5.87
C TYR A 187 -2.55 -12.00 7.11
N GLU A 188 -3.16 -10.82 7.25
CA GLU A 188 -2.87 -9.91 8.37
C GLU A 188 -3.14 -10.54 9.74
N ILE A 189 -4.21 -11.33 9.88
CA ILE A 189 -4.51 -12.01 11.15
C ILE A 189 -3.51 -13.13 11.44
N VAL A 190 -3.00 -13.79 10.40
CA VAL A 190 -1.95 -14.81 10.51
C VAL A 190 -0.63 -14.17 10.91
N TYR A 191 -0.28 -13.04 10.29
CA TYR A 191 0.88 -12.25 10.65
C TYR A 191 0.84 -11.79 12.12
N TYR A 192 -0.30 -11.24 12.54
CA TYR A 192 -0.51 -10.84 13.93
C TYR A 192 -0.34 -12.01 14.90
N TYR A 193 -0.91 -13.18 14.58
CA TYR A 193 -0.76 -14.39 15.38
C TYR A 193 0.70 -14.82 15.49
N HIS A 194 1.43 -14.85 14.38
CA HIS A 194 2.84 -15.20 14.34
C HIS A 194 3.68 -14.28 15.24
N LYS A 195 3.59 -12.96 15.05
CA LYS A 195 4.40 -11.97 15.78
C LYS A 195 4.09 -11.92 17.27
N ASN A 196 2.81 -12.00 17.65
CA ASN A 196 2.43 -11.80 19.05
C ASN A 196 2.46 -13.10 19.88
N TYR A 197 2.18 -14.24 19.26
CA TYR A 197 2.02 -15.51 19.98
C TYR A 197 3.10 -16.53 19.64
N VAL A 198 3.45 -16.70 18.37
CA VAL A 198 4.37 -17.78 17.98
C VAL A 198 5.82 -17.44 18.27
N GLU A 199 6.30 -16.27 17.83
CA GLU A 199 7.70 -15.85 18.03
C GLU A 199 8.07 -15.79 19.52
N ASN A 200 7.14 -15.39 20.39
CA ASN A 200 7.40 -15.20 21.82
C ASN A 200 7.22 -16.48 22.67
N ASN A 201 6.44 -17.46 22.20
CA ASN A 201 6.07 -18.64 23.01
C ASN A 201 6.52 -19.97 22.41
N SER A 202 7.23 -19.97 21.27
CA SER A 202 7.71 -21.19 20.59
C SER A 202 6.59 -22.21 20.38
N LEU A 203 5.45 -21.76 19.85
CA LEU A 203 4.29 -22.62 19.61
C LEU A 203 4.50 -23.45 18.34
N PHE A 204 4.58 -24.77 18.49
CA PHE A 204 4.76 -25.71 17.37
C PHE A 204 3.46 -26.34 16.88
N GLU A 205 2.39 -26.32 17.68
CA GLU A 205 1.10 -26.93 17.37
C GLU A 205 -0.08 -26.05 17.80
N TYR A 206 -1.28 -26.44 17.37
CA TYR A 206 -2.52 -25.80 17.79
C TYR A 206 -2.71 -25.94 19.31
N ASP A 207 -2.92 -24.80 19.98
CA ASP A 207 -3.28 -24.73 21.39
C ASP A 207 -4.61 -23.97 21.59
N GLY A 208 -5.55 -24.62 22.26
CA GLY A 208 -6.86 -24.05 22.57
C GLY A 208 -6.80 -22.86 23.52
N GLU A 209 -5.85 -22.84 24.45
CA GLU A 209 -5.68 -21.70 25.36
C GLU A 209 -5.18 -20.46 24.61
N THR A 210 -4.21 -20.65 23.72
CA THR A 210 -3.71 -19.60 22.83
C THR A 210 -4.82 -19.05 21.94
N MET A 211 -5.69 -19.90 21.38
CA MET A 211 -6.86 -19.46 20.61
C MET A 211 -7.80 -18.57 21.45
N ILE A 212 -8.08 -18.95 22.70
CA ILE A 212 -8.93 -18.15 23.61
C ILE A 212 -8.26 -16.81 23.93
N LYS A 213 -6.94 -16.80 24.19
CA LYS A 213 -6.17 -15.58 24.44
C LYS A 213 -6.18 -14.65 23.23
N LEU A 214 -5.92 -15.18 22.02
CA LEU A 214 -5.99 -14.46 20.76
C LEU A 214 -7.39 -13.85 20.56
N LYS A 215 -8.44 -14.66 20.69
CA LYS A 215 -9.82 -14.18 20.56
C LYS A 215 -10.13 -13.04 21.53
N ARG A 216 -9.69 -13.16 22.79
CA ARG A 216 -9.92 -12.13 23.81
C ARG A 216 -9.19 -10.83 23.45
N HIS A 217 -7.93 -10.89 23.03
CA HIS A 217 -7.18 -9.72 22.57
C HIS A 217 -7.86 -9.04 21.38
N LEU A 218 -8.18 -9.80 20.33
CA LEU A 218 -8.84 -9.25 19.16
C LEU A 218 -10.19 -8.61 19.48
N THR A 219 -10.96 -9.17 20.41
CA THR A 219 -12.25 -8.61 20.85
C THR A 219 -12.09 -7.39 21.77
N SER A 220 -10.95 -7.26 22.46
CA SER A 220 -10.67 -6.11 23.32
C SER A 220 -10.09 -4.91 22.57
N GLU A 221 -9.56 -5.11 21.36
CA GLU A 221 -9.15 -4.02 20.48
C GLU A 221 -10.40 -3.27 19.98
N GLN A 222 -10.42 -1.95 20.16
CA GLN A 222 -11.58 -1.13 19.78
C GLN A 222 -11.82 -1.16 18.27
N GLY A 223 -13.07 -1.39 17.87
CA GLY A 223 -13.50 -1.31 16.46
C GLY A 223 -13.47 -2.65 15.70
N THR A 224 -13.14 -3.77 16.33
CA THR A 224 -13.18 -5.08 15.67
C THR A 224 -14.55 -5.76 15.80
N THR A 225 -14.97 -6.48 14.76
CA THR A 225 -16.10 -7.41 14.84
C THR A 225 -15.72 -8.62 15.67
N THR A 226 -16.67 -9.20 16.42
CA THR A 226 -16.43 -10.42 17.20
C THR A 226 -16.01 -11.56 16.27
N TRP A 227 -14.75 -11.99 16.34
CA TRP A 227 -14.24 -13.08 15.52
C TRP A 227 -14.85 -14.43 15.92
N GLY A 228 -15.28 -15.20 14.93
CA GLY A 228 -15.84 -16.54 15.11
C GLY A 228 -14.81 -17.52 15.67
N LYS A 229 -15.20 -18.36 16.62
CA LYS A 229 -14.29 -19.37 17.21
C LYS A 229 -13.77 -20.35 16.15
N GLU A 230 -14.65 -20.79 15.24
CA GLU A 230 -14.29 -21.73 14.18
C GLU A 230 -13.32 -21.12 13.16
N TYR A 231 -13.49 -19.83 12.84
CA TYR A 231 -12.55 -19.12 11.96
C TYR A 231 -11.15 -19.06 12.57
N LEU A 232 -11.02 -18.62 13.83
CA LEU A 232 -9.71 -18.55 14.49
C LEU A 232 -9.05 -19.93 14.65
N LYS A 233 -9.84 -20.94 14.96
CA LYS A 233 -9.37 -22.33 15.02
C LYS A 233 -8.87 -22.81 13.66
N GLY A 234 -9.61 -22.54 12.58
CA GLY A 234 -9.20 -22.86 11.21
C GLY A 234 -7.91 -22.15 10.82
N MET A 235 -7.80 -20.85 11.12
CA MET A 235 -6.62 -20.04 10.84
C MET A 235 -5.36 -20.56 11.57
N ILE A 236 -5.45 -20.86 12.88
CA ILE A 236 -4.30 -21.38 13.64
C ILE A 236 -3.88 -22.76 13.13
N LYS A 237 -4.85 -23.63 12.80
CA LYS A 237 -4.56 -24.93 12.20
C LYS A 237 -3.88 -24.81 10.84
N TYR A 238 -4.38 -23.91 10.00
CA TYR A 238 -3.76 -23.60 8.71
C TYR A 238 -2.32 -23.12 8.91
N TYR A 239 -2.09 -22.14 9.80
CA TYR A 239 -0.76 -21.64 10.08
C TYR A 239 0.20 -22.77 10.45
N HIS A 240 -0.18 -23.68 11.36
CA HIS A 240 0.68 -24.79 11.77
C HIS A 240 0.84 -25.90 10.71
N GLY A 241 -0.11 -26.04 9.78
CA GLY A 241 -0.04 -27.03 8.69
C GLY A 241 0.78 -26.61 7.48
N VAL A 242 1.20 -25.34 7.39
CA VAL A 242 2.09 -24.84 6.32
C VAL A 242 3.55 -25.11 6.69
N GLU A 243 4.28 -25.91 5.91
CA GLU A 243 5.71 -26.27 6.13
C GLU A 243 6.67 -25.64 5.10
#